data_AF-A0A524M1P7-F1
#
_entry.id   AF-A0A524M1P7-F1
#
_cell.length_a   1.000
_cell.length_b   1.000
_cell.length_c   1.000
_cell.angle_alpha   90.00
_cell.angle_beta   90.00
_cell.angle_gamma   90.00
#
_symmetry.space_group_name_H-M   'P 1'
#
loop_
_entity.id
_entity.type
_entity.pdbx_description
1 polymer ?
#
loop_
_entity_poly.entity_id
_entity_poly.type
_entity_poly.pdbx_seq_one_letter_code
_entity_poly.pdbx_strand_id
1 'polypeptide(L)'
;MAYFSGLTDALRLTFVQIMIFSTIAIVIFLYGMILNFQKWGAGVTGYALEPQPGSKGSAIRFLKTWWEQVVEESHHGHGKPILEVLILDIMFQRRILKRSPLRWFMHFTIVAGWMSLFALSGMMFAVEMIEKFGIELPFTPAEFRDFLSLPNYIFGYVLLLGVIIAVVRRLVVSNAREATIMYDWILLGGVFIVTISGFIADGIRT
;
A
#
# COMPACT_ATOMS: atom_id res chain seq x y z
N MET A 1 -24.10 22.22 -2.31
CA MET A 1 -23.20 23.18 -1.62
C MET A 1 -21.91 23.28 -2.42
N ALA A 2 -21.49 24.49 -2.80
CA ALA A 2 -20.29 24.68 -3.62
C ALA A 2 -19.04 24.44 -2.76
N TYR A 3 -18.20 23.48 -3.14
CA TYR A 3 -16.94 23.18 -2.49
C TYR A 3 -15.98 24.37 -2.71
N PHE A 4 -15.82 25.23 -1.72
CA PHE A 4 -14.96 26.41 -1.80
C PHE A 4 -13.54 26.04 -1.34
N SER A 5 -12.80 25.37 -2.23
CA SER A 5 -11.43 24.90 -1.96
C SER A 5 -10.36 26.00 -1.92
N GLY A 6 -10.72 27.29 -2.05
CA GLY A 6 -9.77 28.41 -2.11
C GLY A 6 -8.83 28.41 -3.33
N LEU A 7 -8.94 27.41 -4.21
CA LEU A 7 -8.18 27.29 -5.46
C LEU A 7 -8.99 27.95 -6.59
N THR A 8 -8.36 28.84 -7.35
CA THR A 8 -8.93 29.45 -8.56
C THR A 8 -9.49 28.38 -9.49
N ASP A 9 -10.60 28.63 -10.18
CA ASP A 9 -11.25 27.66 -11.09
C ASP A 9 -10.29 27.04 -12.13
N ALA A 10 -9.20 27.75 -12.47
CA ALA A 10 -8.13 27.27 -13.34
C ALA A 10 -7.31 26.07 -12.78
N LEU A 11 -7.32 25.85 -11.46
CA LEU A 11 -6.61 24.76 -10.79
C LEU A 11 -7.52 23.55 -10.49
N ARG A 12 -8.81 23.63 -10.82
CA ARG A 12 -9.75 22.53 -10.62
C ARG A 12 -9.58 21.50 -11.73
N LEU A 13 -9.11 20.31 -11.36
CA LEU A 13 -9.14 19.17 -12.27
C LEU A 13 -10.60 18.78 -12.52
N THR A 14 -10.98 18.68 -13.79
CA THR A 14 -12.30 18.19 -14.16
C THR A 14 -12.42 16.70 -13.83
N PHE A 15 -13.65 16.24 -13.61
CA PHE A 15 -13.92 14.81 -13.39
C PHE A 15 -13.31 13.92 -14.49
N VAL A 16 -13.41 14.36 -15.75
CA VAL A 16 -12.83 13.65 -16.90
C VAL A 16 -11.30 13.59 -16.81
N GLN A 17 -10.64 14.69 -16.41
CA GLN A 17 -9.19 14.70 -16.23
C GLN A 17 -8.75 13.73 -15.13
N ILE A 18 -9.44 13.73 -13.97
CA ILE A 18 -9.15 12.79 -12.87
C ILE A 18 -9.30 11.35 -13.34
N MET A 19 -10.37 11.05 -14.10
CA MET A 19 -10.60 9.72 -14.65
C MET A 19 -9.47 9.30 -15.59
N ILE A 20 -9.05 10.17 -16.51
CA ILE A 20 -7.95 9.89 -17.46
C ILE A 20 -6.65 9.60 -16.69
N PHE A 21 -6.27 10.46 -15.75
CA PHE A 21 -5.05 10.27 -14.96
C PHE A 21 -5.11 8.98 -14.13
N SER A 22 -6.26 8.67 -13.53
CA SER A 22 -6.46 7.44 -12.76
C SER A 22 -6.33 6.21 -13.65
N THR A 23 -6.91 6.21 -14.85
CA THR A 23 -6.77 5.12 -15.81
C THR A 23 -5.33 4.92 -16.23
N ILE A 24 -4.60 6.00 -16.55
CA ILE A 24 -3.17 5.92 -16.90
C ILE A 24 -2.36 5.34 -15.73
N ALA A 25 -2.59 5.82 -14.51
CA ALA A 25 -1.91 5.33 -13.32
C ALA A 25 -2.17 3.84 -13.09
N ILE A 26 -3.42 3.38 -13.24
CA ILE A 26 -3.79 1.96 -13.13
C ILE A 26 -3.09 1.13 -14.20
N VAL A 27 -3.05 1.59 -15.46
CA VAL A 27 -2.38 0.86 -16.54
C VAL A 27 -0.88 0.72 -16.26
N ILE A 28 -0.21 1.80 -15.86
CA ILE A 28 1.22 1.78 -15.50
C ILE A 28 1.45 0.83 -14.32
N PHE A 29 0.60 0.89 -13.30
CA PHE A 29 0.68 0.02 -12.14
C PHE A 29 0.52 -1.46 -12.51
N LEU A 30 -0.52 -1.81 -13.26
CA LEU A 30 -0.79 -3.19 -13.70
C LEU A 30 0.34 -3.72 -14.58
N TYR A 31 0.80 -2.93 -15.55
CA TYR A 31 1.92 -3.31 -16.41
C TYR A 31 3.20 -3.54 -15.60
N GLY A 32 3.52 -2.62 -14.69
CA GLY A 32 4.65 -2.76 -13.76
C GLY A 32 4.55 -3.98 -12.87
N MET A 33 3.36 -4.31 -12.36
CA MET A 33 3.12 -5.53 -11.58
C MET A 33 3.34 -6.80 -12.42
N ILE A 34 2.82 -6.85 -13.65
CA ILE A 34 3.00 -8.00 -14.54
C ILE A 34 4.49 -8.24 -14.82
N LEU A 35 5.24 -7.18 -15.12
CA LEU A 35 6.69 -7.28 -15.32
C LEU A 35 7.42 -7.81 -14.08
N ASN A 36 7.03 -7.36 -12.88
CA ASN A 36 7.61 -7.86 -11.63
C ASN A 36 7.25 -9.34 -11.39
N PHE A 37 6.01 -9.76 -11.63
CA PHE A 37 5.61 -11.16 -11.52
C PHE A 37 6.35 -12.05 -12.52
N GLN A 38 6.60 -11.55 -13.73
CA GLN A 38 7.43 -12.25 -14.71
C GLN A 38 8.88 -12.41 -14.21
N LYS A 39 9.47 -11.35 -13.65
CA LYS A 39 10.82 -11.42 -13.05
C LYS A 39 10.89 -12.40 -11.88
N TRP A 40 9.89 -12.40 -10.99
CA TRP A 40 9.85 -13.36 -9.88
C TRP A 40 9.61 -14.79 -10.37
N GLY A 41 8.76 -14.98 -11.38
CA GLY A 41 8.60 -16.26 -12.07
C GLY A 41 9.86 -16.75 -12.79
N ALA A 42 10.80 -15.85 -13.09
CA ALA A 42 12.12 -16.15 -13.64
C ALA A 42 13.17 -16.49 -12.57
N GLY A 43 12.82 -16.43 -11.27
CA GLY A 43 13.70 -16.73 -10.13
C GLY A 43 14.46 -15.53 -9.56
N VAL A 44 14.10 -14.29 -9.92
CA VAL A 44 14.77 -13.09 -9.41
C VAL A 44 14.32 -12.79 -7.98
N THR A 45 15.25 -12.77 -7.03
CA THR A 45 14.96 -12.58 -5.59
C THR A 45 15.27 -11.17 -5.07
N GLY A 46 15.86 -10.29 -5.88
CA GLY A 46 16.30 -8.96 -5.46
C GLY A 46 15.74 -7.81 -6.31
N TYR A 47 15.65 -6.63 -5.70
CA TYR A 47 15.24 -5.40 -6.37
C TYR A 47 16.31 -4.96 -7.39
N ALA A 48 15.90 -4.55 -8.59
CA ALA A 48 16.77 -4.18 -9.71
C ALA A 48 17.73 -5.27 -10.24
N LEU A 49 17.51 -6.54 -9.90
CA LEU A 49 18.26 -7.65 -10.50
C LEU A 49 17.62 -8.10 -11.82
N GLU A 50 18.46 -8.46 -12.79
CA GLU A 50 18.02 -9.03 -14.05
C GLU A 50 17.86 -10.56 -13.96
N PRO A 51 16.90 -11.16 -14.69
CA PRO A 51 16.79 -12.61 -14.81
C PRO A 51 18.07 -13.24 -15.37
N GLN A 52 18.39 -14.46 -14.94
CA GLN A 52 19.49 -15.22 -15.55
C GLN A 52 19.24 -15.43 -17.06
N PRO A 53 20.29 -15.37 -17.91
CA PRO A 53 20.16 -15.55 -19.34
C PRO A 53 19.47 -16.88 -19.68
N GLY A 54 18.36 -16.84 -20.43
CA GLY A 54 17.59 -18.02 -20.85
C GLY A 54 16.37 -18.35 -19.99
N SER A 55 16.14 -17.64 -18.88
CA SER A 55 14.94 -17.81 -18.04
C SER A 55 13.74 -17.08 -18.64
N LYS A 56 12.78 -17.83 -19.22
CA LYS A 56 11.47 -17.26 -19.61
C LYS A 56 10.59 -17.11 -18.38
N GLY A 57 10.55 -15.89 -17.83
CA GLY A 57 9.63 -15.51 -16.76
C GLY A 57 8.17 -15.57 -17.19
N SER A 58 7.30 -16.08 -16.33
CA SER A 58 5.84 -16.09 -16.55
C SER A 58 5.11 -15.71 -15.28
N ALA A 59 4.31 -14.65 -15.34
CA ALA A 59 3.48 -14.19 -14.23
C ALA A 59 2.46 -15.25 -13.80
N ILE A 60 1.87 -15.97 -14.77
CA ILE A 60 0.90 -17.05 -14.50
C ILE A 60 1.60 -18.20 -13.79
N ARG A 61 2.81 -18.58 -14.23
CA ARG A 61 3.58 -19.63 -13.58
C ARG A 61 3.91 -19.25 -12.14
N PHE A 62 4.36 -18.00 -11.91
CA PHE A 62 4.61 -17.49 -10.57
C PHE A 62 3.37 -17.59 -9.68
N LEU A 63 2.23 -17.06 -10.11
CA LEU A 63 0.99 -17.09 -9.33
C LEU A 63 0.51 -18.51 -9.04
N LYS A 64 0.61 -19.41 -10.01
CA LYS A 64 0.24 -20.82 -9.85
C LYS A 64 1.13 -21.50 -8.81
N THR A 65 2.45 -21.38 -8.95
CA THR A 65 3.42 -21.99 -8.02
C THR A 65 3.30 -21.39 -6.62
N TRP A 66 3.06 -20.08 -6.51
CA TRP A 66 2.79 -19.43 -5.22
C TRP A 66 1.51 -19.96 -4.58
N TRP A 67 0.43 -20.12 -5.33
CA TRP A 67 -0.84 -20.65 -4.81
C TRP A 67 -0.73 -22.11 -4.39
N GLU A 68 -0.09 -22.95 -5.21
CA GLU A 68 0.21 -24.34 -4.88
C GLU A 68 0.98 -24.43 -3.55
N GLN A 69 1.99 -23.59 -3.36
CA GLN A 69 2.76 -23.51 -2.11
C GLN A 69 1.93 -23.01 -0.91
N VAL A 70 1.01 -22.06 -1.11
CA VAL A 70 0.15 -21.56 -0.02
C VAL A 70 -0.84 -22.62 0.48
N VAL A 71 -1.37 -23.45 -0.43
CA VAL A 71 -2.38 -24.48 -0.13
C VAL A 71 -1.75 -25.80 0.32
N GLU A 72 -0.54 -26.11 -0.13
CA GLU A 72 0.18 -27.31 0.28
C GLU A 72 0.50 -27.25 1.79
N GLU A 73 -0.20 -28.06 2.58
CA GLU A 73 0.17 -28.30 3.96
C GLU A 73 1.58 -28.88 4.00
N SER A 74 2.46 -28.25 4.78
CA SER A 74 3.85 -28.66 4.96
C SER A 74 3.94 -30.08 5.55
N HIS A 75 3.84 -31.11 4.70
CA HIS A 75 3.90 -32.53 5.09
C HIS A 75 5.32 -33.00 5.44
N HIS A 76 6.36 -32.21 5.16
CA HIS A 76 7.72 -32.49 5.60
C HIS A 76 8.08 -31.63 6.83
N GLY A 77 8.25 -32.29 7.98
CA GLY A 77 8.30 -31.75 9.35
C GLY A 77 9.40 -30.74 9.74
N HIS A 78 9.90 -29.95 8.79
CA HIS A 78 10.85 -28.87 9.04
C HIS A 78 10.46 -27.52 8.39
N GLY A 79 9.41 -27.48 7.57
CA GLY A 79 8.88 -26.24 7.01
C GLY A 79 7.85 -25.58 7.93
N LYS A 80 7.99 -24.28 8.21
CA LYS A 80 6.89 -23.52 8.82
C LYS A 80 5.74 -23.43 7.81
N PRO A 81 4.48 -23.57 8.22
CA PRO A 81 3.35 -23.43 7.31
C PRO A 81 3.41 -22.07 6.61
N ILE A 82 3.20 -22.05 5.29
CA ILE A 82 3.34 -20.82 4.49
C ILE A 82 2.34 -19.74 4.91
N LEU A 83 1.18 -20.14 5.46
CA LEU A 83 0.25 -19.21 6.09
C LEU A 83 0.86 -18.50 7.30
N GLU A 84 1.66 -19.19 8.11
CA GLU A 84 2.41 -18.58 9.22
C GLU A 84 3.46 -17.60 8.68
N VAL A 85 4.11 -17.92 7.56
CA VAL A 85 5.05 -16.99 6.90
C VAL A 85 4.31 -15.75 6.40
N LEU A 86 3.17 -15.92 5.73
CA LEU A 86 2.37 -14.81 5.20
C LEU A 86 1.90 -13.90 6.34
N ILE A 87 1.29 -14.45 7.38
CA ILE A 87 0.72 -13.65 8.46
C ILE A 87 1.83 -13.12 9.37
N LEU A 88 2.68 -14.00 9.92
CA LEU A 88 3.66 -13.56 10.93
C LEU A 88 4.88 -12.89 10.31
N ASP A 89 5.39 -13.38 9.18
CA ASP A 89 6.61 -12.82 8.60
C ASP A 89 6.35 -11.66 7.62
N ILE A 90 5.20 -11.63 6.91
CA ILE A 90 4.86 -10.53 5.99
C ILE A 90 3.99 -9.48 6.69
N MET A 91 2.80 -9.85 7.19
CA MET A 91 1.88 -8.87 7.80
C MET A 91 2.42 -8.30 9.11
N PHE A 92 2.83 -9.18 10.04
CA PHE A 92 3.40 -8.74 11.33
C PHE A 92 4.92 -8.52 11.29
N GLN A 93 5.57 -8.76 10.15
CA GLN A 93 7.01 -8.49 9.97
C GLN A 93 7.92 -9.08 11.06
N ARG A 94 7.60 -10.27 11.57
CA ARG A 94 8.29 -10.93 12.70
C ARG A 94 9.81 -11.05 12.50
N ARG A 95 10.27 -11.23 11.26
CA ARG A 95 11.71 -11.28 10.95
C ARG A 95 12.42 -9.96 11.23
N ILE A 96 11.75 -8.83 11.02
CA ILE A 96 12.27 -7.50 11.32
C ILE A 96 12.27 -7.29 12.84
N LEU A 97 11.20 -7.71 13.53
CA LEU A 97 11.09 -7.64 14.99
C LEU A 97 12.27 -8.32 15.68
N LYS A 98 12.63 -9.53 15.23
CA LYS A 98 13.76 -10.29 15.76
C LYS A 98 15.13 -9.62 15.56
N ARG A 99 15.27 -8.74 14.56
CA ARG A 99 16.53 -8.06 14.25
C ARG A 99 16.65 -6.69 14.92
N SER A 100 15.58 -5.91 14.93
CA SER A 100 15.57 -4.58 15.53
C SER A 100 14.13 -4.13 15.81
N PRO A 101 13.74 -3.99 17.09
CA PRO A 101 12.37 -3.61 17.45
C PRO A 101 12.02 -2.19 16.97
N LEU A 102 12.97 -1.25 16.98
CA LEU A 102 12.75 0.10 16.46
C LEU A 102 12.49 0.10 14.94
N ARG A 103 13.25 -0.70 14.18
CA ARG A 103 13.05 -0.85 12.73
C ARG A 103 11.69 -1.48 12.44
N TRP A 104 11.31 -2.47 13.25
CA TRP A 104 10.01 -3.11 13.16
C TRP A 104 8.87 -2.13 13.43
N PHE A 105 8.93 -1.37 14.52
CA PHE A 105 7.88 -0.42 14.87
C PHE A 105 7.63 0.61 13.75
N MET A 106 8.71 1.14 13.17
CA MET A 106 8.66 2.05 12.01
C MET A 106 8.00 1.39 10.78
N HIS A 107 8.41 0.18 10.38
CA HIS A 107 7.81 -0.47 9.21
C HIS A 107 6.39 -0.96 9.47
N PHE A 108 6.10 -1.44 10.68
CA PHE A 108 4.78 -1.91 11.07
C PHE A 108 3.77 -0.77 11.08
N THR A 109 4.12 0.41 11.62
CA THR A 109 3.25 1.59 11.59
C THR A 109 2.98 2.10 10.18
N ILE A 110 3.99 2.13 9.30
CA ILE A 110 3.79 2.47 7.88
C ILE A 110 2.86 1.46 7.19
N VAL A 111 3.15 0.15 7.32
CA VAL A 111 2.35 -0.89 6.64
C VAL A 111 0.94 -0.98 7.21
N ALA A 112 0.78 -0.99 8.53
CA ALA A 112 -0.54 -1.04 9.16
C ALA A 112 -1.37 0.20 8.83
N GLY A 113 -0.78 1.40 8.92
CA GLY A 113 -1.46 2.64 8.56
C GLY A 113 -1.89 2.66 7.09
N TRP A 114 -0.95 2.38 6.18
CA TRP A 114 -1.23 2.36 4.74
C TRP A 114 -2.28 1.30 4.35
N MET A 115 -2.09 0.05 4.80
CA MET A 115 -2.99 -1.06 4.44
C MET A 115 -4.40 -0.87 5.01
N SER A 116 -4.52 -0.37 6.24
CA SER A 116 -5.83 -0.04 6.81
C SER A 116 -6.51 1.08 6.02
N LEU A 117 -5.82 2.18 5.73
CA LEU A 117 -6.40 3.30 4.96
C LEU A 117 -6.81 2.86 3.55
N PHE A 118 -6.00 2.03 2.90
CA PHE A 118 -6.34 1.43 1.61
C PHE A 118 -7.61 0.57 1.72
N ALA A 119 -7.71 -0.29 2.74
CA ALA A 119 -8.88 -1.13 2.97
C ALA A 119 -10.15 -0.31 3.27
N LEU A 120 -10.04 0.72 4.13
CA LEU A 120 -11.16 1.62 4.46
C LEU A 120 -11.65 2.38 3.22
N SER A 121 -10.72 2.89 2.40
CA SER A 121 -11.04 3.53 1.12
C SER A 121 -11.71 2.56 0.14
N GLY A 122 -11.22 1.32 0.07
CA GLY A 122 -11.81 0.26 -0.75
C GLY A 122 -13.22 -0.13 -0.29
N MET A 123 -13.46 -0.21 1.02
CA MET A 123 -14.79 -0.48 1.58
C MET A 123 -15.76 0.66 1.27
N MET A 124 -15.34 1.91 1.45
CA MET A 124 -16.17 3.07 1.09
C MET A 124 -16.53 3.04 -0.40
N PHE A 125 -15.55 2.80 -1.27
CA PHE A 125 -15.76 2.67 -2.70
C PHE A 125 -16.74 1.53 -3.04
N ALA A 126 -16.61 0.37 -2.39
CA ALA A 126 -17.53 -0.76 -2.60
C ALA A 126 -18.98 -0.39 -2.22
N VAL A 127 -19.19 0.26 -1.08
CA VAL A 127 -20.52 0.73 -0.64
C VAL A 127 -21.12 1.72 -1.65
N GLU A 128 -20.35 2.72 -2.09
CA GLU A 128 -20.82 3.68 -3.09
C GLU A 128 -21.15 3.03 -4.44
N MET A 129 -20.40 1.99 -4.84
CA MET A 129 -20.71 1.26 -6.07
C MET A 129 -21.97 0.41 -5.93
N ILE A 130 -22.14 -0.31 -4.83
CA ILE A 130 -23.32 -1.16 -4.56
C ILE A 130 -24.60 -0.31 -4.61
N GLU A 131 -24.61 0.85 -3.96
CA GLU A 131 -25.74 1.77 -4.00
C GLU A 131 -26.02 2.26 -5.44
N LYS A 132 -24.99 2.60 -6.22
CA LYS A 132 -25.13 2.99 -7.63
C LYS A 132 -25.65 1.86 -8.54
N PHE A 133 -25.42 0.60 -8.18
CA PHE A 133 -26.02 -0.55 -8.85
C PHE A 133 -27.49 -0.79 -8.45
N GLY A 134 -28.05 0.03 -7.54
CA GLY A 134 -29.43 -0.05 -7.09
C GLY A 134 -29.69 -1.12 -6.05
N ILE A 135 -28.64 -1.61 -5.37
CA ILE A 135 -28.78 -2.57 -4.27
C ILE A 135 -28.89 -1.78 -2.96
N GLU A 136 -30.01 -1.92 -2.28
CA GLU A 136 -30.25 -1.27 -0.99
C GLU A 136 -29.44 -1.97 0.11
N LEU A 137 -28.60 -1.18 0.79
CA LEU A 137 -27.87 -1.60 1.99
C LEU A 137 -28.62 -1.12 3.25
N PRO A 138 -28.42 -1.78 4.40
CA PRO A 138 -29.07 -1.39 5.67
C PRO A 138 -28.55 -0.08 6.27
N PHE A 139 -27.64 0.61 5.57
CA PHE A 139 -27.06 1.89 5.93
C PHE A 139 -26.84 2.71 4.65
N THR A 140 -26.92 4.03 4.78
CA THR A 140 -26.57 4.95 3.70
C THR A 140 -25.05 5.08 3.59
N PRO A 141 -24.50 5.45 2.42
CA PRO A 141 -23.07 5.74 2.31
C PRO A 141 -22.63 6.89 3.21
N ALA A 142 -23.52 7.83 3.52
CA ALA A 142 -23.23 8.92 4.46
C ALA A 142 -22.98 8.38 5.87
N GLU A 143 -23.88 7.54 6.39
CA GLU A 143 -23.71 6.90 7.70
C GLU A 143 -22.47 6.00 7.75
N PHE A 144 -22.21 5.26 6.67
CA PHE A 144 -21.00 4.43 6.58
C PHE A 144 -19.73 5.28 6.56
N ARG A 145 -19.73 6.41 5.85
CA ARG A 145 -18.59 7.35 5.83
C ARG A 145 -18.31 7.91 7.21
N ASP A 146 -19.35 8.28 7.96
CA ASP A 146 -19.21 8.79 9.32
C ASP A 146 -18.68 7.70 10.26
N PHE A 147 -19.13 6.45 10.12
CA PHE A 147 -18.56 5.31 10.82
C PHE A 147 -17.06 5.10 10.52
N LEU A 148 -16.66 5.26 9.25
CA LEU A 148 -15.27 5.13 8.82
C LEU A 148 -14.38 6.32 9.20
N SER A 149 -14.93 7.46 9.61
CA SER A 149 -14.16 8.68 9.93
C SER A 149 -13.16 8.44 11.05
N LEU A 150 -13.58 7.84 12.17
CA LEU A 150 -12.72 7.58 13.31
C LEU A 150 -11.58 6.60 12.99
N PRO A 151 -11.84 5.42 12.38
CA PRO A 151 -10.76 4.55 11.89
C PRO A 151 -9.80 5.26 10.94
N ASN A 152 -10.31 6.07 10.00
CA ASN A 152 -9.46 6.82 9.07
C ASN A 152 -8.53 7.78 9.80
N TYR A 153 -9.02 8.50 10.83
CA TYR A 153 -8.15 9.36 11.64
C TYR A 153 -7.07 8.58 12.37
N ILE A 154 -7.44 7.50 13.06
CA ILE A 154 -6.49 6.68 13.82
C ILE A 154 -5.39 6.15 12.92
N PHE A 155 -5.75 5.53 11.79
CA PHE A 155 -4.75 4.97 10.88
C PHE A 155 -3.97 6.04 10.10
N GLY A 156 -4.57 7.21 9.87
CA GLY A 156 -3.87 8.41 9.38
C GLY A 156 -2.73 8.82 10.29
N TYR A 157 -2.98 8.92 11.60
CA TYR A 157 -1.93 9.25 12.58
C TYR A 157 -0.89 8.14 12.74
N VAL A 158 -1.31 6.87 12.70
CA VAL A 158 -0.39 5.72 12.72
C VAL A 158 0.56 5.77 11.52
N LEU A 159 0.04 6.03 10.32
CA LEU A 159 0.85 6.18 9.11
C LEU A 159 1.80 7.37 9.24
N LEU A 160 1.29 8.53 9.63
CA LEU A 160 2.09 9.75 9.80
C LEU A 160 3.26 9.53 10.77
N LEU A 161 2.99 8.91 11.92
CA LEU A 161 4.01 8.57 12.91
C LEU A 161 5.11 7.68 12.30
N GLY A 162 4.72 6.62 11.59
CA GLY A 162 5.66 5.71 10.93
C GLY A 162 6.53 6.42 9.90
N VAL A 163 5.94 7.30 9.09
CA VAL A 163 6.64 8.07 8.06
C VAL A 163 7.61 9.09 8.70
N ILE A 164 7.19 9.81 9.74
CA ILE A 164 8.07 10.75 10.47
C ILE A 164 9.27 10.01 11.05
N ILE A 165 9.06 8.87 11.71
CA ILE A 165 10.15 8.05 12.25
C ILE A 165 11.10 7.62 11.13
N ALA A 166 10.56 7.20 9.98
CA ALA A 166 11.37 6.79 8.84
C ALA A 166 12.22 7.93 8.26
N VAL A 167 11.63 9.13 8.11
CA VAL A 167 12.35 10.33 7.65
C VAL A 167 13.46 10.68 8.63
N VAL A 168 13.13 10.85 9.93
CA VAL A 168 14.11 11.21 10.96
C VAL A 168 15.24 10.19 11.02
N ARG A 169 14.92 8.89 11.00
CA ARG A 169 15.94 7.83 11.04
C ARG A 169 16.88 7.89 9.83
N ARG A 170 16.39 8.19 8.63
CA ARG A 170 17.23 8.30 7.42
C ARG A 170 18.08 9.56 7.39
N LEU A 171 17.65 10.63 8.06
CA LEU A 171 18.43 11.88 8.16
C LEU A 171 19.49 11.82 9.26
N VAL A 172 19.16 11.22 10.42
CA VAL A 172 19.98 11.28 11.64
C VAL A 172 20.92 10.07 11.79
N VAL A 173 20.49 8.86 11.42
CA VAL A 173 21.28 7.64 11.66
C VAL A 173 22.21 7.37 10.47
N SER A 174 23.52 7.52 10.66
CA SER A 174 24.55 7.32 9.63
C SER A 174 24.40 6.00 8.87
N ASN A 175 24.31 4.88 9.59
CA ASN A 175 24.12 3.55 9.00
C ASN A 175 22.86 3.44 8.13
N ALA A 176 21.80 4.17 8.47
CA ALA A 176 20.57 4.16 7.68
C ALA A 176 20.72 5.05 6.44
N ARG A 177 21.38 6.21 6.59
CA ARG A 177 21.63 7.15 5.50
C ARG A 177 22.53 6.55 4.43
N GLU A 178 23.62 5.89 4.82
CA GLU A 178 24.59 5.27 3.91
C GLU A 178 23.99 4.08 3.13
N ALA A 179 23.04 3.37 3.73
CA ALA A 179 22.33 2.28 3.08
C ALA A 179 21.12 2.74 2.25
N THR A 180 20.80 4.03 2.24
CA THR A 180 19.62 4.56 1.54
C THR A 180 19.91 4.75 0.05
N ILE A 181 19.04 4.20 -0.79
CA ILE A 181 19.06 4.38 -2.25
C ILE A 181 18.03 5.43 -2.69
N MET A 182 18.17 5.99 -3.91
CA MET A 182 17.23 6.99 -4.44
C MET A 182 15.77 6.52 -4.44
N TYR A 183 15.53 5.24 -4.78
CA TYR A 183 14.19 4.65 -4.78
C TYR A 183 13.51 4.74 -3.41
N ASP A 184 14.27 4.62 -2.31
CA ASP A 184 13.72 4.73 -0.96
C ASP A 184 13.18 6.14 -0.68
N TRP A 185 13.87 7.18 -1.18
CA TRP A 185 13.43 8.56 -1.03
C TRP A 185 12.20 8.89 -1.87
N ILE A 186 12.12 8.36 -3.09
CA ILE A 186 10.94 8.53 -3.94
C ILE A 186 9.72 7.89 -3.28
N LEU A 187 9.85 6.66 -2.79
CA LEU A 187 8.76 5.96 -2.11
C LEU A 187 8.37 6.65 -0.80
N LEU A 188 9.35 7.01 0.03
CA LEU A 188 9.08 7.69 1.31
C LEU A 188 8.47 9.07 1.10
N GLY A 189 8.98 9.84 0.13
CA GLY A 189 8.45 11.15 -0.23
C GLY A 189 7.03 11.05 -0.79
N GLY A 190 6.75 10.07 -1.66
CA GLY A 190 5.41 9.83 -2.18
C GLY A 190 4.40 9.51 -1.08
N VAL A 191 4.74 8.58 -0.18
CA VAL A 191 3.87 8.22 0.97
C VAL A 191 3.70 9.42 1.90
N PHE A 192 4.75 10.20 2.16
CA PHE A 192 4.65 11.41 2.98
C PHE A 192 3.72 12.45 2.37
N ILE A 193 3.87 12.76 1.08
CA ILE A 193 3.02 13.73 0.37
C ILE A 193 1.55 13.28 0.41
N VAL A 194 1.27 12.02 0.09
CA VAL A 194 -0.09 11.47 0.13
C VAL A 194 -0.67 11.59 1.55
N THR A 195 0.10 11.23 2.57
CA THR A 195 -0.34 11.31 3.97
C THR A 195 -0.68 12.74 4.37
N ILE A 196 0.22 13.70 4.15
CA ILE A 196 -0.01 15.12 4.48
C ILE A 196 -1.17 15.70 3.68
N SER A 197 -1.27 15.37 2.38
CA SER A 197 -2.39 15.81 1.55
C SER A 197 -3.74 15.32 2.07
N GLY A 198 -3.80 14.12 2.66
CA GLY A 198 -5.00 13.57 3.28
C GLY A 198 -5.45 14.38 4.49
N PHE A 199 -4.52 14.76 5.37
CA PHE A 199 -4.82 15.64 6.52
C PHE A 199 -5.25 17.05 6.09
N ILE A 200 -4.60 17.62 5.06
CA ILE A 200 -4.99 18.92 4.52
C ILE A 200 -6.41 18.85 3.93
N ALA A 201 -6.72 17.81 3.17
CA ALA A 201 -8.05 17.62 2.59
C ALA A 201 -9.13 17.51 3.66
N ASP A 202 -8.84 16.84 4.77
CA ASP A 202 -9.77 16.75 5.89
C ASP A 202 -9.94 18.09 6.64
N GLY A 203 -8.84 18.83 6.83
CA GLY A 203 -8.87 20.18 7.42
C GLY A 203 -9.60 21.23 6.58
N ILE A 204 -9.72 21.02 5.26
CA ILE A 204 -10.54 21.87 4.37
C ILE A 204 -12.01 21.45 4.38
N ARG A 205 -12.29 20.17 4.66
CA ARG A 205 -13.65 19.61 4.68
C ARG A 205 -14.41 20.03 5.96
N THR A 206 -13.68 20.24 7.06
CA THR A 206 -14.22 20.68 8.37
C THR A 206 -14.45 22.19 8.42
#